data_AF-A0A376L3K4-F1
#
_entry.id   AF-A0A376L3K4-F1
#
_cell.length_a   1.000
_cell.length_b   1.000
_cell.length_c   1.000
_cell.angle_alpha   90.00
_cell.angle_beta   90.00
_cell.angle_gamma   90.00
#
_symmetry.space_group_name_H-M   'P 1'
#
loop_
_entity.id
_entity.type
_entity.pdbx_description
1 polymer ?
#
loop_
_entity_poly.entity_id
_entity_poly.type
_entity_poly.pdbx_seq_one_letter_code
_entity_poly.pdbx_strand_id
1 'polypeptide(L)'
;MAQRQLNGATIAEPAPYRDIQGLEHFDKVIDIDQSPIGRTPRSNPATYTGVFTPVRELFAGVPESVRVVIRQDVFSFNVRGGRCEACQGDGVIKVEMHFLPDIYVPVRSVQR
;
A
#
# COMPACT_ATOMS: atom_id res chain seq x y z
N MET A 1 22.93 5.39 10.25
CA MET A 1 23.85 6.51 9.96
C MET A 1 23.68 6.96 8.51
N ALA A 2 23.99 6.12 7.53
CA ALA A 2 23.87 6.48 6.11
C ALA A 2 22.46 6.92 5.70
N GLN A 3 21.41 6.21 6.14
CA GLN A 3 20.01 6.64 5.94
C GLN A 3 19.72 8.04 6.50
N ARG A 4 20.36 8.44 7.61
CA ARG A 4 20.19 9.78 8.20
C ARG A 4 20.91 10.84 7.39
N GLN A 5 22.13 10.57 6.94
CA GLN A 5 22.95 11.53 6.20
C GLN A 5 22.53 11.67 4.72
N LEU A 6 22.20 10.56 4.05
CA LEU A 6 21.87 10.55 2.63
C LEU A 6 20.37 10.71 2.37
N ASN A 7 19.51 10.11 3.20
CA ASN A 7 18.06 10.15 2.98
C ASN A 7 17.31 11.09 3.94
N GLY A 8 17.98 11.73 4.90
CA GLY A 8 17.33 12.58 5.90
C GLY A 8 16.45 11.83 6.91
N ALA A 9 16.67 10.52 7.10
CA ALA A 9 15.87 9.71 8.02
C ALA A 9 16.01 10.18 9.48
N THR A 10 14.89 10.41 10.16
CA THR A 10 14.83 10.90 11.56
C THR A 10 14.61 9.80 12.59
N ILE A 11 14.24 8.60 12.16
CA ILE A 11 13.73 7.52 13.03
C ILE A 11 14.86 6.60 13.51
N ALA A 12 15.97 6.51 12.77
CA ALA A 12 17.05 5.57 13.07
C ALA A 12 18.22 6.27 13.79
N GLU A 13 18.41 5.96 15.07
CA GLU A 13 19.62 6.33 15.79
C GLU A 13 20.72 5.29 15.49
N PRO A 14 21.87 5.71 14.93
CA PRO A 14 22.95 4.77 14.64
C PRO A 14 23.59 4.24 15.92
N ALA A 15 23.85 2.93 15.95
CA ALA A 15 24.71 2.33 16.97
C ALA A 15 26.13 2.96 16.96
N PRO A 16 26.89 2.91 18.06
CA PRO A 16 28.23 3.48 18.13
C PRO A 16 29.15 2.94 17.03
N TYR A 17 29.85 3.84 16.33
CA TYR A 17 30.84 3.55 15.30
C TYR A 17 32.02 4.52 15.42
N ARG A 18 33.17 4.19 14.84
CA ARG A 18 34.38 5.03 14.91
C ARG A 18 34.38 6.16 13.88
N ASP A 19 34.35 5.79 12.59
CA ASP A 19 34.32 6.72 11.46
C ASP A 19 33.78 6.00 10.22
N ILE A 20 33.23 6.75 9.25
CA ILE A 20 32.78 6.24 7.95
C ILE A 20 33.19 7.24 6.86
N GLN A 21 33.84 6.76 5.80
CA GLN A 21 34.40 7.56 4.71
C GLN A 21 33.74 7.16 3.38
N GLY A 22 33.69 8.07 2.39
CA GLY A 22 33.20 7.79 1.05
C GLY A 22 31.67 7.84 0.89
N LEU A 23 30.92 8.40 1.85
CA LEU A 23 29.47 8.58 1.69
C LEU A 23 29.12 9.55 0.56
N GLU A 24 30.02 10.46 0.22
CA GLU A 24 29.89 11.42 -0.88
C GLU A 24 29.78 10.75 -2.26
N HIS A 25 30.13 9.47 -2.39
CA HIS A 25 29.97 8.70 -3.62
C HIS A 25 28.57 8.10 -3.80
N PHE A 26 27.68 8.26 -2.82
CA PHE A 26 26.35 7.67 -2.82
C PHE A 26 25.27 8.74 -2.70
N ASP A 27 24.24 8.64 -3.54
CA ASP A 27 23.10 9.56 -3.48
C ASP A 27 22.08 9.15 -2.40
N LYS A 28 21.83 7.84 -2.28
CA LYS A 28 20.80 7.26 -1.41
C LYS A 28 21.19 5.88 -0.94
N VAL A 29 20.65 5.47 0.21
CA VAL A 29 20.77 4.10 0.73
C VAL A 29 19.38 3.52 0.95
N ILE A 30 19.07 2.40 0.30
CA ILE A 30 17.78 1.72 0.49
C ILE A 30 18.02 0.44 1.27
N ASP A 31 17.31 0.29 2.38
CA ASP A 31 17.27 -0.94 3.15
C ASP A 31 16.04 -1.74 2.73
N ILE A 32 16.24 -3.00 2.37
CA ILE A 32 15.18 -3.92 1.95
C ILE A 32 15.18 -5.07 2.95
N ASP A 33 14.19 -5.06 3.82
CA ASP A 33 14.07 -5.99 4.93
C ASP A 33 12.79 -6.84 4.83
N GLN A 34 12.48 -7.54 5.93
CA GLN A 34 11.28 -8.38 6.06
C GLN A 34 10.14 -7.67 6.79
N SER A 35 10.24 -6.35 7.00
CA SER A 35 9.15 -5.60 7.59
C SER A 35 7.92 -5.69 6.67
N PRO A 36 6.71 -5.78 7.24
CA PRO A 36 5.51 -5.89 6.42
C PRO A 36 5.34 -4.64 5.55
N ILE A 37 5.05 -4.86 4.26
CA ILE A 37 4.82 -3.80 3.25
C ILE A 37 3.76 -2.79 3.71
N GLY A 38 2.74 -3.28 4.41
CA GLY A 38 1.76 -2.46 5.10
C GLY A 38 1.03 -3.30 6.14
N ARG A 39 0.39 -2.61 7.09
CA ARG A 39 -0.34 -3.24 8.21
C ARG A 39 -1.83 -3.36 7.96
N THR A 40 -2.30 -2.98 6.76
CA THR A 40 -3.71 -3.01 6.40
C THR A 40 -3.94 -3.92 5.19
N PRO A 41 -5.13 -4.52 5.05
CA PRO A 41 -5.50 -5.30 3.86
C PRO A 41 -5.43 -4.52 2.54
N ARG A 42 -5.38 -3.18 2.61
CA ARG A 42 -5.28 -2.28 1.45
C ARG A 42 -3.89 -2.27 0.82
N SER A 43 -2.86 -2.66 1.58
CA SER A 43 -1.50 -2.79 1.08
C SER A 43 -1.30 -4.16 0.45
N ASN A 44 -1.22 -4.19 -0.87
CA ASN A 44 -0.92 -5.39 -1.64
C ASN A 44 0.19 -5.11 -2.66
N PRO A 45 0.78 -6.14 -3.30
CA PRO A 45 1.87 -5.97 -4.25
C PRO A 45 1.53 -5.01 -5.40
N ALA A 46 0.27 -4.95 -5.84
CA ALA A 46 -0.14 -4.09 -6.94
C ALA A 46 -0.14 -2.60 -6.53
N THR A 47 -0.57 -2.29 -5.30
CA THR A 47 -0.48 -0.94 -4.75
C THR A 47 0.93 -0.53 -4.40
N TYR A 48 1.75 -1.46 -3.91
CA TYR A 48 3.12 -1.17 -3.47
C TYR A 48 4.06 -0.86 -4.64
N THR A 49 3.96 -1.64 -5.73
CA THR A 49 4.75 -1.42 -6.95
C THR A 49 4.19 -0.30 -7.83
N GLY A 50 2.99 0.21 -7.53
CA GLY A 50 2.30 1.22 -8.33
C GLY A 50 1.61 0.68 -9.59
N VAL A 51 1.73 -0.62 -9.91
CA VAL A 51 1.10 -1.23 -11.10
C VAL A 51 -0.43 -1.19 -11.06
N PHE A 52 -1.04 -1.01 -9.89
CA PHE A 52 -2.49 -0.87 -9.80
C PHE A 52 -3.02 0.39 -10.51
N THR A 53 -2.22 1.46 -10.63
CA THR A 53 -2.62 2.66 -11.36
C THR A 53 -2.86 2.42 -12.85
N PRO A 54 -1.87 1.90 -13.62
CA PRO A 54 -2.11 1.61 -15.04
C PRO A 54 -3.20 0.56 -15.25
N VAL A 55 -3.40 -0.39 -14.33
CA VAL A 55 -4.55 -1.30 -14.38
C VAL A 55 -5.87 -0.53 -14.32
N ARG A 56 -6.05 0.39 -13.37
CA ARG A 56 -7.28 1.21 -13.29
C ARG A 56 -7.48 2.09 -14.52
N GLU A 57 -6.41 2.60 -15.10
CA GLU A 57 -6.45 3.38 -16.35
C GLU A 57 -6.90 2.53 -17.54
N LEU A 58 -6.39 1.30 -17.66
CA LEU A 58 -6.84 0.34 -18.67
C LEU A 58 -8.34 0.04 -18.54
N PHE A 59 -8.82 -0.21 -17.32
CA PHE A 59 -10.24 -0.45 -17.06
C PHE A 59 -11.12 0.78 -17.34
N ALA A 60 -10.63 1.99 -17.13
CA ALA A 60 -11.33 3.21 -17.52
C ALA A 60 -11.37 3.39 -19.05
N GLY A 61 -10.39 2.84 -19.78
CA GLY A 61 -10.28 2.95 -21.24
C GLY A 61 -11.10 1.95 -22.05
N VAL A 62 -11.71 0.92 -21.43
CA VAL A 62 -12.52 -0.06 -22.18
C VAL A 62 -13.80 0.57 -22.75
N PRO A 63 -14.32 0.10 -23.91
CA PRO A 63 -15.50 0.69 -24.54
C PRO A 63 -16.71 0.81 -23.63
N GLU A 64 -16.93 -0.17 -22.75
CA GLU A 64 -18.00 -0.19 -21.75
C GLU A 64 -17.89 0.99 -20.79
N SER A 65 -16.70 1.21 -20.22
CA SER A 65 -16.42 2.31 -19.29
C SER A 65 -16.52 3.68 -19.97
N VAL A 66 -15.99 3.80 -21.18
CA VAL A 66 -16.02 5.05 -21.95
C VAL A 66 -17.45 5.46 -22.30
N ARG A 67 -18.29 4.50 -22.70
CA ARG A 67 -19.70 4.75 -23.07
C ARG A 67 -20.52 5.37 -21.92
N VAL A 68 -20.20 5.05 -20.68
CA VAL A 68 -20.89 5.57 -19.48
C VAL A 68 -20.03 6.54 -18.65
N VAL A 69 -18.89 7.00 -19.18
CA VAL A 69 -17.99 7.99 -18.57
C VAL A 69 -17.48 7.57 -17.17
N ILE A 70 -17.03 6.33 -17.03
CA ILE A 70 -16.40 5.84 -15.80
C ILE A 70 -14.92 6.28 -15.77
N ARG A 71 -14.51 6.90 -14.66
CA ARG A 71 -13.13 7.33 -14.41
C ARG A 71 -12.34 6.25 -13.66
N GLN A 72 -11.01 6.31 -13.76
CA GLN A 72 -10.09 5.38 -13.08
C GLN A 72 -10.27 5.32 -11.54
N ASP A 73 -10.84 6.35 -10.92
CA ASP A 73 -11.09 6.41 -9.48
C ASP A 73 -12.16 5.41 -9.02
N VAL A 74 -13.12 5.08 -9.91
CA VAL A 74 -14.18 4.10 -9.64
C VAL A 74 -13.60 2.70 -9.48
N PHE A 75 -12.50 2.39 -10.17
CA PHE A 75 -11.79 1.12 -10.05
C PHE A 75 -10.83 1.06 -8.86
N SER A 76 -10.82 2.06 -7.99
CA SER A 76 -10.00 2.08 -6.78
C SER A 76 -10.80 1.62 -5.57
N PHE A 77 -10.30 0.61 -4.86
CA PHE A 77 -10.86 0.22 -3.56
C PHE A 77 -10.56 1.25 -2.45
N ASN A 78 -9.61 2.18 -2.67
CA ASN A 78 -9.24 3.20 -1.70
C ASN A 78 -10.16 4.44 -1.73
N VAL A 79 -10.93 4.62 -2.81
CA VAL A 79 -11.74 5.84 -3.06
C VAL A 79 -13.23 5.47 -3.03
N ARG A 80 -14.06 6.34 -2.45
CA ARG A 80 -15.53 6.18 -2.50
C ARG A 80 -16.02 6.31 -3.94
N GLY A 81 -16.99 5.49 -4.33
CA GLY A 81 -17.61 5.55 -5.66
C GLY A 81 -17.84 4.17 -6.26
N GLY A 82 -16.77 3.38 -6.42
CA GLY A 82 -16.88 2.00 -6.97
C GLY A 82 -16.45 0.88 -6.02
N ARG A 83 -15.93 1.21 -4.83
CA ARG A 83 -15.62 0.22 -3.80
C ARG A 83 -16.88 -0.27 -3.09
N CYS A 84 -16.77 -1.42 -2.43
CA CYS A 84 -17.81 -1.87 -1.51
C CYS A 84 -17.80 -1.03 -0.23
N GLU A 85 -18.89 -0.30 0.04
CA GLU A 85 -19.00 0.55 1.23
C GLU A 85 -19.15 -0.25 2.53
N ALA A 86 -19.66 -1.49 2.48
CA ALA A 86 -19.80 -2.35 3.65
C ALA A 86 -18.45 -2.75 4.27
N CYS A 87 -17.43 -3.00 3.44
CA CYS A 87 -16.05 -3.26 3.88
C CYS A 87 -15.10 -2.08 3.62
N GLN A 88 -15.62 -0.95 3.15
CA GLN A 88 -14.83 0.21 2.72
C GLN A 88 -13.68 -0.13 1.75
N GLY A 89 -13.87 -1.15 0.92
CA GLY A 89 -12.88 -1.62 -0.05
C GLY A 89 -11.91 -2.70 0.44
N ASP A 90 -11.97 -3.11 1.71
CA ASP A 90 -11.00 -4.08 2.26
C ASP A 90 -11.29 -5.53 1.83
N GLY A 91 -12.48 -5.82 1.32
CA GLY A 91 -12.93 -7.18 0.95
C GLY A 91 -13.27 -8.08 2.16
N VAL A 92 -12.74 -7.73 3.33
CA VAL A 92 -12.93 -8.39 4.61
C VAL A 92 -13.39 -7.38 5.67
N ILE A 93 -14.01 -7.86 6.75
CA ILE A 93 -14.27 -7.10 7.96
C ILE A 93 -13.41 -7.68 9.08
N LYS A 94 -12.76 -6.80 9.84
CA LYS A 94 -12.04 -7.15 11.06
C LYS A 94 -13.06 -7.35 12.19
N VAL A 95 -13.09 -8.54 12.76
CA VAL A 95 -13.92 -8.87 13.93
C VAL A 95 -13.00 -8.89 15.15
N GLU A 96 -13.26 -7.96 16.07
CA GLU A 96 -12.49 -7.85 17.30
C GLU A 96 -12.89 -8.93 18.29
N MET A 97 -11.89 -9.59 18.86
CA MET A 97 -12.09 -10.72 19.77
C MET A 97 -11.54 -10.36 21.15
N HIS A 98 -12.30 -10.58 22.21
CA HIS A 98 -11.89 -10.16 23.56
C HIS A 98 -10.65 -10.90 24.10
N PHE A 99 -10.45 -12.16 23.69
CA PHE A 99 -9.39 -13.04 24.22
C PHE A 99 -8.53 -13.70 23.15
N LEU A 100 -8.95 -13.64 21.89
CA LEU A 100 -8.25 -14.24 20.76
C LEU A 100 -7.72 -13.12 19.86
N PRO A 101 -6.75 -13.41 18.99
CA PRO A 101 -6.39 -12.48 17.93
C PRO A 101 -7.61 -12.14 17.07
N ASP A 102 -7.66 -10.89 16.62
CA ASP A 102 -8.71 -10.45 15.70
C ASP A 102 -8.71 -11.29 14.42
N ILE A 103 -9.91 -11.59 13.92
CA ILE A 103 -10.07 -12.39 12.71
C ILE A 103 -10.62 -11.52 11.57
N TYR A 104 -10.27 -11.89 10.34
CA TYR A 104 -10.77 -11.23 9.13
C TYR A 104 -11.79 -12.12 8.45
N VAL A 105 -13.03 -11.64 8.35
CA VAL A 105 -14.14 -12.37 7.74
C VAL A 105 -14.47 -11.75 6.39
N PRO A 106 -14.52 -12.52 5.30
CA PRO A 106 -14.91 -12.00 4.00
C PRO A 106 -16.34 -11.44 3.97
N VAL A 107 -16.55 -10.37 3.20
CA VAL A 107 -17.87 -9.76 3.06
C VAL A 107 -18.63 -10.36 1.89
N ARG A 108 -19.86 -10.85 2.15
CA ARG A 108 -20.68 -11.54 1.15
C ARG A 108 -20.93 -10.72 -0.13
N SER A 109 -21.02 -9.40 -0.04
CA SER A 109 -21.33 -8.53 -1.19
C SER A 109 -20.20 -8.43 -2.21
N VAL A 110 -18.98 -8.88 -1.89
CA VAL A 110 -17.79 -8.87 -2.77
C VAL A 110 -17.32 -10.27 -3.16
N GLN A 111 -18.03 -11.32 -2.75
CA GLN A 111 -17.70 -12.72 -3.04
C GLN A 111 -18.57 -13.37 -4.12
N ARG A 112 -19.33 -12.56 -4.88
CA ARG A 112 -20.15 -13.04 -6.00
C ARG A 112 -19.48 -12.77 -7.33
#